data_AF-A0A7V2Z280-F1
#
_entry.id   AF-A0A7V2Z280-F1
#
_cell.length_a   1.000
_cell.length_b   1.000
_cell.length_c   1.000
_cell.angle_alpha   90.00
_cell.angle_beta   90.00
_cell.angle_gamma   90.00
#
_symmetry.space_group_name_H-M   'P 1'
#
loop_
_entity.id
_entity.type
_entity.pdbx_description
1 polymer ?
#
loop_
_entity_poly.entity_id
_entity_poly.type
_entity_poly.pdbx_seq_one_letter_code
_entity_poly.pdbx_strand_id
1 'polypeptide(L)'
;MPRRLGIAGALSLSSACHALSFASLLAFWRLGGLGWGTLGATLLIGGLLVWQHRLARPDDLSRINMAFFTLNGLVSFAFLAGVGWDMLI
;
A
#
# COMPACT_ATOMS: atom_id res chain seq x y z
N MET A 1 16.09 -7.19 5.93
CA MET A 1 16.53 -5.79 5.81
C MET A 1 18.02 -5.76 5.56
N PRO A 2 18.54 -5.05 4.55
CA PRO A 2 19.98 -4.94 4.32
C PRO A 2 20.62 -4.31 5.56
N ARG A 3 21.50 -5.05 6.25
CA ARG A 3 22.19 -4.59 7.48
C ARG A 3 22.92 -3.25 7.31
N ARG A 4 23.17 -2.85 6.06
CA ARG A 4 23.94 -1.65 5.67
C ARG A 4 23.11 -0.37 5.54
N LEU A 5 21.78 -0.45 5.40
CA LEU A 5 20.93 0.73 5.10
C LEU A 5 20.48 1.51 6.36
N GLY A 6 20.55 0.90 7.54
CA GLY A 6 19.94 1.45 8.75
C GLY A 6 18.42 1.60 8.65
N ILE A 7 17.81 2.16 9.69
CA ILE A 7 16.34 2.31 9.77
C ILE A 7 15.84 3.31 8.72
N ALA A 8 16.46 4.50 8.64
CA ALA A 8 16.06 5.54 7.70
C ALA A 8 16.18 5.09 6.24
N GLY A 9 17.28 4.42 5.87
CA GLY A 9 17.45 3.89 4.52
C GLY A 9 16.46 2.77 4.19
N ALA A 10 16.16 1.90 5.15
CA ALA A 10 15.13 0.87 4.98
C ALA A 10 13.73 1.46 4.77
N LEU A 11 13.37 2.50 5.53
CA LEU A 11 12.09 3.20 5.37
C LEU A 11 12.02 3.94 4.03
N SER A 12 13.10 4.57 3.59
CA SER A 12 13.16 5.22 2.28
C SER A 12 12.99 4.23 1.13
N LEU A 13 13.66 3.07 1.20
CA LEU A 13 13.48 2.01 0.20
C LEU A 13 12.04 1.48 0.21
N SER A 14 11.46 1.30 1.40
CA SER A 14 10.05 0.91 1.54
C SER A 14 9.12 1.92 0.87
N SER A 15 9.37 3.23 1.03
CA SER A 15 8.57 4.27 0.37
C SER A 15 8.63 4.19 -1.14
N ALA A 16 9.82 3.95 -1.71
CA ALA A 16 9.99 3.75 -3.14
C ALA A 16 9.23 2.49 -3.64
N CYS A 17 9.33 1.38 -2.90
CA CYS A 17 8.59 0.16 -3.22
C CYS A 17 7.07 0.37 -3.17
N HIS A 18 6.54 1.10 -2.18
CA HIS A 18 5.11 1.41 -2.12
C HIS A 18 4.65 2.36 -3.22
N ALA A 19 5.45 3.37 -3.57
CA ALA A 19 5.14 4.23 -4.71
C ALA A 19 5.06 3.42 -6.01
N LEU A 20 6.01 2.50 -6.23
CA LEU A 20 5.98 1.58 -7.36
C LEU A 20 4.77 0.65 -7.30
N SER A 21 4.44 0.10 -6.13
CA SER A 21 3.29 -0.78 -5.95
C SER A 21 1.98 -0.07 -6.26
N PHE A 22 1.79 1.15 -5.78
CA PHE A 22 0.62 1.98 -6.09
C PHE A 22 0.53 2.32 -7.58
N ALA A 23 1.65 2.67 -8.22
CA ALA A 23 1.69 2.89 -9.66
C ALA A 23 1.31 1.61 -10.45
N SER A 24 1.79 0.45 -10.00
CA SER A 24 1.42 -0.85 -10.57
C SER A 24 -0.07 -1.18 -10.40
N LEU A 25 -0.70 -0.80 -9.28
CA LEU A 25 -2.14 -0.98 -9.08
C LEU A 25 -2.96 -0.08 -10.01
N LEU A 26 -2.54 1.17 -10.21
CA LEU A 26 -3.16 2.06 -11.20
C LEU A 26 -3.01 1.52 -12.63
N ALA A 27 -1.83 1.00 -12.97
CA ALA A 27 -1.59 0.35 -14.24
C ALA A 27 -2.45 -0.92 -14.39
N PHE A 28 -2.56 -1.74 -13.34
CA PHE A 28 -3.40 -2.94 -13.31
C PHE A 28 -4.88 -2.59 -13.58
N TRP A 29 -5.42 -1.59 -12.87
CA TRP A 29 -6.77 -1.09 -13.13
C TRP A 29 -6.96 -0.66 -14.59
N ARG A 30 -6.05 0.16 -15.12
CA ARG A 30 -6.17 0.75 -16.45
C ARG A 30 -5.98 -0.25 -17.59
N LEU A 31 -5.00 -1.16 -17.46
CA LEU A 31 -4.67 -2.17 -18.47
C LEU A 31 -5.62 -3.36 -18.41
N GLY A 32 -6.11 -3.71 -17.22
CA GLY A 32 -7.11 -4.75 -17.03
C GLY A 32 -8.54 -4.35 -17.44
N GLY A 33 -8.77 -3.08 -17.77
CA GLY A 33 -10.11 -2.57 -18.13
C GLY A 33 -11.10 -2.67 -16.97
N LEU A 34 -10.62 -2.54 -15.74
CA LEU A 34 -11.42 -2.75 -14.53
C LEU A 34 -12.32 -1.55 -14.23
N GLY A 35 -13.38 -1.81 -13.48
CA GLY A 35 -14.42 -0.84 -13.17
C GLY A 35 -14.05 0.15 -12.08
N TRP A 36 -15.07 0.88 -11.60
CA TRP A 36 -14.91 1.88 -10.55
C TRP A 36 -14.63 1.25 -9.18
N GLY A 37 -14.98 -0.02 -8.95
CA GLY A 37 -14.68 -0.74 -7.71
C GLY A 37 -13.18 -0.86 -7.48
N THR A 38 -12.44 -1.32 -8.50
CA THR A 38 -10.98 -1.44 -8.43
C THR A 38 -10.30 -0.08 -8.36
N LEU A 39 -10.79 0.94 -9.09
CA LEU A 39 -10.23 2.29 -9.00
C LEU A 39 -10.40 2.88 -7.60
N GLY A 40 -11.61 2.79 -7.04
CA GLY A 40 -11.91 3.28 -5.68
C GLY A 40 -11.07 2.58 -4.63
N ALA A 41 -10.94 1.25 -4.71
CA ALA A 41 -10.06 0.49 -3.84
C ALA A 41 -8.59 0.89 -3.99
N THR A 42 -8.11 1.11 -5.22
CA THR A 42 -6.74 1.56 -5.48
C THR A 42 -6.47 2.90 -4.81
N LEU A 43 -7.36 3.89 -4.98
CA LEU A 43 -7.20 5.20 -4.33
C LEU A 43 -7.22 5.11 -2.80
N LEU A 44 -8.09 4.27 -2.23
CA LEU A 44 -8.11 3.97 -0.79
C LEU A 44 -6.78 3.37 -0.32
N ILE A 45 -6.23 2.39 -1.05
CA ILE A 45 -4.92 1.79 -0.79
C ILE A 45 -3.83 2.86 -0.79
N GLY A 46 -3.84 3.78 -1.77
CA GLY A 46 -2.91 4.92 -1.80
C GLY A 46 -2.95 5.75 -0.51
N GLY A 47 -4.14 6.05 0.00
CA GLY A 47 -4.32 6.72 1.28
C GLY A 47 -3.78 5.93 2.48
N LEU A 48 -4.03 4.61 2.51
CA LEU A 48 -3.53 3.72 3.56
C LEU A 48 -1.99 3.62 3.57
N LEU A 49 -1.36 3.56 2.39
CA LEU A 49 0.10 3.54 2.26
C LEU A 49 0.72 4.86 2.77
N VAL A 50 0.10 6.00 2.47
CA VAL A 50 0.54 7.29 3.04
C VAL A 50 0.41 7.29 4.56
N TRP A 51 -0.69 6.78 5.11
CA TRP A 51 -0.85 6.68 6.56
C TRP A 51 0.18 5.75 7.21
N GLN A 52 0.47 4.62 6.55
CA GLN A 52 1.49 3.67 6.99
C GLN A 52 2.87 4.31 7.11
N HIS A 53 3.29 5.10 6.12
CA HIS A 53 4.56 5.81 6.18
C HIS A 53 4.59 6.93 7.23
N ARG A 54 3.44 7.54 7.54
CA ARG A 54 3.36 8.51 8.64
C ARG A 54 3.52 7.85 10.01
N LEU A 55 3.08 6.60 10.16
CA LEU A 55 3.24 5.82 11.39
C LEU A 55 4.63 5.20 11.53
N ALA A 56 5.24 4.80 10.41
CA ALA A 56 6.57 4.20 10.36
C ALA A 56 7.62 5.28 10.08
N ARG A 57 8.04 5.98 11.12
CA ARG A 57 9.04 7.06 11.03
C ARG A 57 10.39 6.64 11.64
N PRO A 58 11.53 7.10 11.10
CA PRO A 58 12.85 6.60 11.52
C PRO A 58 13.18 6.87 13.00
N ASP A 59 12.59 7.93 13.55
CA ASP A 59 12.76 8.45 14.90
C ASP A 59 11.84 7.78 15.94
N ASP A 60 10.74 7.16 15.49
CA ASP A 60 9.77 6.52 16.38
C ASP A 60 9.06 5.35 15.67
N LEU A 61 9.43 4.15 16.08
CA LEU A 61 8.89 2.89 15.58
C LEU A 61 7.84 2.27 16.52
N SER A 62 7.34 3.01 17.51
CA SER A 62 6.37 2.48 18.49
C SER A 62 5.11 1.89 17.84
N ARG A 63 4.75 2.37 16.65
CA ARG A 63 3.57 1.93 15.88
C ARG A 63 3.91 1.09 14.65
N ILE A 64 5.14 0.57 14.56
CA ILE A 64 5.58 -0.19 13.38
C ILE A 64 4.76 -1.46 13.16
N ASN A 65 4.29 -2.11 14.22
CA ASN A 65 3.44 -3.31 14.11
C ASN A 65 2.06 -2.99 13.51
N MET A 66 1.47 -1.85 13.88
CA MET A 66 0.23 -1.38 13.27
C MET A 66 0.43 -1.05 11.79
N ALA A 67 1.54 -0.39 11.46
CA ALA A 67 1.91 -0.09 10.09
C ALA A 67 2.10 -1.37 9.25
N PHE A 68 2.77 -2.40 9.79
CA PHE A 68 3.08 -3.63 9.06
C PHE A 68 1.94 -4.66 9.01
N PHE A 69 1.16 -4.82 10.07
CA PHE A 69 0.11 -5.84 10.12
C PHE A 69 -1.26 -5.25 9.81
N THR A 70 -1.70 -4.26 10.58
CA THR A 70 -3.07 -3.73 10.46
C THR A 70 -3.27 -3.02 9.12
N LEU A 71 -2.41 -2.07 8.76
CA LEU A 71 -2.59 -1.29 7.53
C LEU A 71 -2.38 -2.14 6.27
N ASN A 72 -1.39 -3.02 6.22
CA ASN A 72 -1.24 -3.96 5.10
C ASN A 72 -2.41 -4.96 5.01
N GLY A 73 -2.98 -5.35 6.15
CA GLY A 73 -4.22 -6.14 6.19
C GLY A 73 -5.36 -5.39 5.50
N LEU A 74 -5.59 -4.13 5.86
CA LEU A 74 -6.59 -3.27 5.23
C LEU A 74 -6.32 -3.08 3.72
N VAL A 75 -5.06 -2.91 3.32
CA VAL A 75 -4.68 -2.83 1.90
C VAL A 75 -5.10 -4.10 1.14
N SER A 76 -4.79 -5.27 1.70
CA SER A 76 -5.14 -6.56 1.09
C SER A 76 -6.65 -6.74 0.95
N PHE A 77 -7.42 -6.41 1.99
CA PHE A 77 -8.88 -6.51 1.96
C PHE A 77 -9.52 -5.48 1.02
N ALA A 78 -9.02 -4.24 0.99
CA ALA A 78 -9.51 -3.23 0.05
C ALA A 78 -9.29 -3.66 -1.40
N PHE A 79 -8.11 -4.21 -1.71
CA PHE A 79 -7.81 -4.74 -3.04
C PHE A 79 -8.76 -5.87 -3.42
N LEU A 80 -8.90 -6.87 -2.53
CA LEU A 80 -9.80 -8.01 -2.75
C LEU A 80 -11.24 -7.55 -2.97
N ALA A 81 -11.74 -6.62 -2.17
CA ALA A 81 -13.10 -6.10 -2.28
C ALA A 81 -13.33 -5.34 -3.59
N GLY A 82 -12.39 -4.47 -3.99
CA GLY A 82 -12.53 -3.68 -5.22
C GLY A 82 -12.50 -4.52 -6.48
N VAL A 83 -11.53 -5.44 -6.58
CA VAL A 83 -11.43 -6.36 -7.73
C VAL A 83 -12.58 -7.36 -7.70
N GLY A 84 -12.87 -7.95 -6.54
CA GLY A 84 -13.98 -8.90 -6.40
C GLY A 84 -15.32 -8.29 -6.77
N TRP A 85 -15.55 -7.02 -6.41
CA TRP A 85 -16.72 -6.27 -6.85
C TRP A 85 -16.79 -6.22 -8.37
N ASP A 86 -15.75 -5.70 -9.04
CA ASP A 86 -15.74 -5.58 -10.51
C ASP A 86 -15.82 -6.92 -11.25
N MET A 87 -15.50 -8.05 -10.61
CA MET A 87 -15.66 -9.40 -11.20
C MET A 87 -17.08 -9.97 -11.05
N LEU A 88 -17.86 -9.44 -10.11
CA LEU A 88 -19.21 -9.93 -9.80
C LEU A 88 -20.31 -9.12 -10.50
N ILE A 89 -19.99 -7.93 -11.02
CA ILE A 89 -20.91 -7.03 -11.74
C ILE A 89 -20.53 -6.89 -13.21
#